data_AF-A0AAE9E9V8-F1
#
_entry.id   AF-A0AAE9E9V8-F1
#
_cell.length_a   1.000
_cell.length_b   1.000
_cell.length_c   1.000
_cell.angle_alpha   90.00
_cell.angle_beta   90.00
_cell.angle_gamma   90.00
#
_symmetry.space_group_name_H-M   'P 1'
#
loop_
_entity.id
_entity.type
_entity.pdbx_description
1 polymer ?
#
loop_
_entity_poly.entity_id
_entity_poly.type
_entity_poly.pdbx_seq_one_letter_code
_entity_poly.pdbx_strand_id
1 'polypeptide(L)'
;MLLFATWLLLLATSSEILAQNPPTDRSCGNDLSNLWLDVVVVVDNSIGMTQAGLTEVAAQIVTIFGGGTRIGTIAYSDKRTVRVGLVTYNNQATVQADLNRFQSADDLFNSVFQILPKLGASDEVYLAKGLDAAESVLSAGRKNATRSNYKQLVLIYASDYRDDGEEDPRPTAERMKSSGVSIATVAFDQTGNEGVVKAIGEIASPGFNFTNEDADLVREIQGAMIKTNCFCSSLWHQYRKEFGVDGSPKYGVCLKPVALTAAWAPAKLGCQNMIKSGYMVTEFDKQKHDFVFKLIQNDTSFPEPYVYHIGLSYVNGGYFWQQPVGHALVPLNDSLWNPGFPQQSSSNTAVLNQQAIATEISVGWQNTNQYTVPERYVCEVASCDTDTYCE
;
A
#
# COMPACT_ATOMS: atom_id res chain seq x y z
N MET A 1 -74.94 -34.05 -11.74
CA MET A 1 -73.99 -33.50 -12.71
C MET A 1 -73.14 -32.47 -11.98
N LEU A 2 -71.98 -32.87 -11.46
CA LEU A 2 -71.04 -32.00 -10.77
C LEU A 2 -70.07 -31.38 -11.78
N LEU A 3 -69.92 -30.05 -11.74
CA LEU A 3 -68.87 -29.31 -12.43
C LEU A 3 -67.63 -29.24 -11.53
N PHE A 4 -66.53 -29.86 -11.94
CA PHE A 4 -65.20 -29.65 -11.36
C PHE A 4 -64.49 -28.56 -12.17
N ALA A 5 -64.17 -27.45 -11.52
CA ALA A 5 -63.26 -26.42 -12.04
C ALA A 5 -61.89 -26.60 -11.37
N THR A 6 -60.93 -27.18 -12.09
CA THR A 6 -59.53 -27.25 -11.68
C THR A 6 -58.82 -25.96 -12.08
N TRP A 7 -58.38 -25.19 -11.09
CA TRP A 7 -57.47 -24.06 -11.26
C TRP A 7 -56.03 -24.57 -11.40
N LEU A 8 -55.38 -24.29 -12.52
CA LEU A 8 -53.94 -24.48 -12.71
C LEU A 8 -53.24 -23.18 -12.28
N LEU A 9 -52.56 -23.18 -11.13
CA LEU A 9 -51.62 -22.10 -10.78
C LEU A 9 -50.33 -22.31 -11.57
N LEU A 10 -50.05 -21.43 -12.54
CA LEU A 10 -48.70 -21.25 -13.07
C LEU A 10 -47.88 -20.47 -12.03
N LEU A 11 -46.97 -21.15 -11.34
CA LEU A 11 -45.86 -20.51 -10.64
C LEU A 11 -44.83 -20.08 -11.68
N ALA A 12 -44.93 -18.82 -12.14
CA ALA A 12 -43.83 -18.17 -12.83
C ALA A 12 -42.76 -17.82 -11.77
N THR A 13 -41.72 -18.64 -11.67
CA THR A 13 -40.52 -18.25 -10.94
C THR A 13 -39.78 -17.21 -11.77
N SER A 14 -39.95 -15.94 -11.43
CA SER A 14 -39.08 -14.87 -11.89
C SER A 14 -37.69 -15.11 -11.31
N SER A 15 -36.80 -15.69 -12.12
CA SER A 15 -35.37 -15.66 -11.85
C SER A 15 -34.90 -14.21 -11.96
N GLU A 16 -34.89 -13.50 -10.85
CA GLU A 16 -34.14 -12.26 -10.73
C GLU A 16 -32.67 -12.62 -10.94
N ILE A 17 -32.13 -12.27 -12.12
CA ILE A 17 -30.69 -12.21 -12.34
C ILE A 17 -30.20 -11.11 -11.40
N LEU A 18 -29.70 -11.49 -10.22
CA LEU A 18 -28.90 -10.60 -9.41
C LEU A 18 -27.74 -10.14 -10.30
N ALA A 19 -27.77 -8.88 -10.72
CA ALA A 19 -26.63 -8.25 -11.36
C ALA A 19 -25.46 -8.36 -10.38
N GLN A 20 -24.55 -9.31 -10.62
CA GLN A 20 -23.30 -9.37 -9.87
C GLN A 20 -22.53 -8.10 -10.21
N ASN A 21 -22.11 -7.38 -9.18
CA ASN A 21 -21.20 -6.24 -9.36
C ASN A 21 -19.98 -6.73 -10.14
N PRO A 22 -19.44 -5.92 -11.08
CA PRO A 22 -18.23 -6.28 -11.78
C PRO A 22 -17.12 -6.58 -10.76
N PRO A 23 -16.28 -7.62 -10.99
CA PRO A 23 -15.11 -7.86 -10.15
C PRO A 23 -14.23 -6.62 -10.08
N THR A 24 -13.69 -6.36 -8.90
CA THR A 24 -12.79 -5.24 -8.64
C THR A 24 -11.55 -5.75 -7.95
N ASP A 25 -10.41 -5.09 -8.19
CA ASP A 25 -9.20 -5.37 -7.45
C ASP A 25 -9.35 -5.06 -5.97
N ARG A 26 -8.65 -5.86 -5.16
CA ARG A 26 -8.61 -5.72 -3.72
C ARG A 26 -8.05 -4.33 -3.35
N SER A 27 -8.72 -3.64 -2.44
CA SER A 27 -8.15 -2.46 -1.76
C SER A 27 -7.17 -2.89 -0.66
N CYS A 28 -6.20 -2.06 -0.32
CA CYS A 28 -5.37 -2.30 0.86
C CYS A 28 -6.25 -2.45 2.11
N GLY A 29 -5.88 -3.37 3.01
CA GLY A 29 -6.54 -3.50 4.30
C GLY A 29 -6.46 -2.21 5.12
N ASN A 30 -7.46 -1.96 5.97
CA ASN A 30 -7.58 -0.70 6.74
C ASN A 30 -7.77 -0.89 8.26
N ASP A 31 -7.61 -2.11 8.78
CA ASP A 31 -7.74 -2.40 10.21
C ASP A 31 -6.51 -1.91 11.02
N LEU A 32 -6.70 -0.82 11.78
CA LEU A 32 -5.66 -0.25 12.65
C LEU A 32 -5.12 -1.24 13.68
N SER A 33 -5.96 -2.19 14.14
CA SER A 33 -5.55 -3.18 15.13
C SER A 33 -4.55 -4.20 14.57
N ASN A 34 -4.50 -4.35 13.24
CA ASN A 34 -3.56 -5.23 12.54
C ASN A 34 -2.40 -4.46 11.88
N LEU A 35 -2.18 -3.20 12.25
CA LEU A 35 -0.99 -2.46 11.80
C LEU A 35 0.30 -3.08 12.36
N TRP A 36 1.36 -2.96 11.56
CA TRP A 36 2.64 -3.57 11.86
C TRP A 36 3.79 -2.74 11.32
N LEU A 37 4.15 -1.74 12.13
CA LEU A 37 5.07 -0.68 11.77
C LEU A 37 6.06 -0.40 12.90
N ASP A 38 7.19 0.22 12.56
CA ASP A 38 7.97 0.97 13.53
C ASP A 38 7.78 2.46 13.25
N VAL A 39 7.24 3.21 14.21
CA VAL A 39 6.95 4.64 14.06
C VAL A 39 7.83 5.43 15.01
N VAL A 40 8.49 6.48 14.52
CA VAL A 40 9.16 7.46 15.38
C VAL A 40 8.44 8.78 15.26
N VAL A 41 7.92 9.27 16.39
CA VAL A 41 7.30 10.60 16.46
C VAL A 41 8.38 11.61 16.84
N VAL A 42 8.55 12.65 16.02
CA VAL A 42 9.54 13.71 16.17
C VAL A 42 8.79 15.00 16.43
N VAL A 43 8.93 15.55 17.62
CA VAL A 43 8.14 16.69 18.09
C VAL A 43 9.04 17.88 18.35
N ASP A 44 8.83 18.95 17.60
CA ASP A 44 9.35 20.28 17.93
C ASP A 44 8.86 20.63 19.34
N ASN A 45 9.78 21.03 20.22
CA ASN A 45 9.45 21.52 21.55
C ASN A 45 10.01 22.92 21.80
N SER A 46 10.29 23.68 20.74
CA SER A 46 10.68 25.08 20.82
C SER A 46 9.56 25.95 21.41
N ILE A 47 9.91 27.19 21.77
CA ILE A 47 8.95 28.19 22.24
C ILE A 47 7.79 28.38 21.24
N GLY A 48 8.07 28.27 19.94
CA GLY A 48 7.09 28.38 18.86
C GLY A 48 5.94 27.38 18.94
N MET A 49 6.14 26.21 19.56
CA MET A 49 5.06 25.23 19.73
C MET A 49 4.06 25.59 20.83
N THR A 50 4.42 26.48 21.76
CA THR A 50 3.65 26.83 22.97
C THR A 50 3.33 25.64 23.88
N GLN A 51 2.95 25.93 25.11
CA GLN A 51 2.50 24.91 26.05
C GLN A 51 1.18 24.24 25.61
N ALA A 52 0.27 25.02 25.02
CA ALA A 52 -1.01 24.53 24.55
C ALA A 52 -0.84 23.63 23.32
N GLY A 53 -0.03 24.05 22.34
CA GLY A 53 0.25 23.26 21.14
C GLY A 53 0.94 21.93 21.47
N LEU A 54 1.89 21.90 22.40
CA LEU A 54 2.48 20.62 22.85
C LEU A 54 1.48 19.69 23.55
N THR A 55 0.50 20.26 24.26
CA THR A 55 -0.59 19.48 24.88
C THR A 55 -1.53 18.94 23.80
N GLU A 56 -1.78 19.71 22.74
CA GLU A 56 -2.54 19.28 21.58
C GLU A 56 -1.84 18.14 20.84
N VAL A 57 -0.54 18.28 20.54
CA VAL A 57 0.27 17.22 19.92
C VAL A 57 0.24 15.94 20.77
N ALA A 58 0.36 16.05 22.10
CA ALA A 58 0.23 14.91 22.99
C ALA A 58 -1.13 14.21 22.85
N ALA A 59 -2.23 14.98 22.84
CA ALA A 59 -3.58 14.45 22.65
C ALA A 59 -3.77 13.79 21.27
N GLN A 60 -3.21 14.39 20.22
CA GLN A 60 -3.25 13.84 18.87
C GLN A 60 -2.52 12.50 18.79
N ILE A 61 -1.29 12.41 19.30
CA ILE A 61 -0.51 11.15 19.34
C ILE A 61 -1.31 10.06 20.05
N VAL A 62 -1.85 10.35 21.23
CA VAL A 62 -2.68 9.41 21.99
C VAL A 62 -3.90 8.95 21.19
N THR A 63 -4.55 9.86 20.47
CA THR A 63 -5.74 9.53 19.65
C THR A 63 -5.38 8.71 18.41
N ILE A 64 -4.28 9.04 17.73
CA ILE A 64 -3.78 8.31 16.55
C ILE A 64 -3.55 6.84 16.90
N PHE A 65 -2.83 6.58 18.01
CA PHE A 65 -2.50 5.22 18.43
C PHE A 65 -3.61 4.56 19.25
N GLY A 66 -4.55 5.32 19.81
CA GLY A 66 -5.68 4.82 20.60
C GLY A 66 -6.80 4.16 19.80
N GLY A 67 -6.78 4.25 18.47
CA GLY A 67 -7.74 3.61 17.55
C GLY A 67 -7.67 2.08 17.48
N GLY A 68 -7.24 1.39 18.55
CA GLY A 68 -7.11 -0.06 18.62
C GLY A 68 -5.75 -0.62 18.16
N THR A 69 -4.78 0.24 17.88
CA THR A 69 -3.42 -0.16 17.47
C THR A 69 -2.74 -1.01 18.55
N ARG A 70 -2.23 -2.18 18.17
CA ARG A 70 -1.50 -3.07 19.09
C ARG A 70 -0.06 -2.58 19.26
N ILE A 71 0.19 -1.83 20.34
CA ILE A 71 1.52 -1.31 20.68
C ILE A 71 2.35 -2.36 21.41
N GLY A 72 3.64 -2.44 21.08
CA GLY A 72 4.66 -3.12 21.88
C GLY A 72 5.40 -4.25 21.16
N THR A 73 6.25 -4.92 21.93
CA THR A 73 7.04 -6.08 21.47
C THR A 73 6.55 -7.40 22.04
N ILE A 74 5.38 -7.40 22.68
CA ILE A 74 4.80 -8.57 23.33
C ILE A 74 4.58 -9.69 22.30
N ALA A 75 4.88 -10.92 22.69
CA ALA A 75 4.74 -12.12 21.88
C ALA A 75 3.25 -12.49 21.71
N TYR A 76 2.51 -11.68 20.97
CA TYR A 76 1.18 -12.03 20.49
C TYR A 76 1.27 -13.23 19.54
N SER A 77 0.20 -14.04 19.49
CA SER A 77 0.08 -15.12 18.49
C SER A 77 0.08 -14.57 17.06
N ASP A 78 -0.50 -13.37 16.89
CA ASP A 78 -0.39 -12.56 15.69
C ASP A 78 0.85 -11.66 15.80
N LYS A 79 1.78 -11.77 14.85
CA LYS A 79 3.02 -11.00 14.88
C LYS A 79 2.79 -9.51 14.62
N ARG A 80 1.64 -9.10 14.06
CA ARG A 80 1.34 -7.70 13.72
C ARG A 80 1.28 -6.81 14.96
N THR A 81 2.31 -6.00 15.14
CA THR A 81 2.39 -4.98 16.20
C THR A 81 3.06 -3.70 15.72
N VAL A 82 2.71 -2.59 16.35
CA VAL A 82 3.36 -1.30 16.18
C VAL A 82 4.33 -1.03 17.32
N ARG A 83 5.54 -0.58 16.98
CA ARG A 83 6.48 0.02 17.95
C ARG A 83 6.48 1.53 17.76
N VAL A 84 6.55 2.27 18.85
CA VAL A 84 6.57 3.74 18.82
C VAL A 84 7.83 4.23 19.54
N GLY A 85 8.58 5.12 18.90
CA GLY A 85 9.66 5.90 19.49
C GLY A 85 9.27 7.37 19.57
N LEU A 86 9.90 8.12 20.48
CA LEU A 86 9.63 9.54 20.68
C LEU A 86 10.94 10.32 20.74
N VAL A 87 11.03 11.33 19.88
CA VAL A 87 12.12 12.31 19.83
C VAL A 87 11.50 13.68 20.04
N THR A 88 12.12 14.51 20.86
CA THR A 88 11.83 15.96 20.93
C THR A 88 13.01 16.75 20.42
N TYR A 89 12.78 17.87 19.75
CA TYR A 89 13.89 18.70 19.27
C TYR A 89 13.60 20.20 19.32
N ASN A 90 14.66 20.99 19.41
CA ASN A 90 14.71 22.44 19.23
C ASN A 90 16.09 22.81 18.63
N ASN A 91 16.97 23.51 19.36
CA ASN A 91 18.39 23.63 18.98
C ASN A 91 19.19 22.32 19.13
N GLN A 92 18.66 21.34 19.87
CA GLN A 92 19.18 19.98 20.01
C GLN A 92 18.05 18.97 19.96
N ALA A 93 18.37 17.72 19.59
CA ALA A 93 17.41 16.61 19.63
C ALA A 93 17.67 15.71 20.85
N THR A 94 16.60 15.22 21.46
CA THR A 94 16.63 14.27 22.58
C THR A 94 15.74 13.09 22.28
N VAL A 95 16.31 11.87 22.34
CA VAL A 95 15.54 10.63 22.30
C VAL A 95 14.87 10.43 23.65
N GLN A 96 13.56 10.64 23.72
CA GLN A 96 12.76 10.47 24.93
C GLN A 96 12.37 9.01 25.14
N ALA A 97 12.20 8.27 24.04
CA ALA A 97 11.85 6.86 24.05
C ALA A 97 12.37 6.16 22.78
N ASP A 98 13.04 5.01 22.96
CA ASP A 98 13.33 4.10 21.85
C ASP A 98 12.11 3.24 21.47
N LEU A 99 12.23 2.45 20.40
CA LEU A 99 11.15 1.59 19.89
C LEU A 99 10.71 0.47 20.85
N ASN A 100 11.43 0.22 21.94
CA ASN A 100 11.09 -0.83 22.92
C ASN A 100 10.57 -0.23 24.24
N ARG A 101 10.52 1.10 24.38
CA ARG A 101 10.09 1.75 25.62
C ARG A 101 8.60 1.61 25.90
N PHE A 102 7.75 1.69 24.87
CA PHE A 102 6.30 1.59 25.01
C PHE A 102 5.83 0.18 24.68
N GLN A 103 5.10 -0.42 25.63
CA GLN A 103 4.65 -1.82 25.54
C GLN A 103 3.13 -1.97 25.50
N SER A 104 2.39 -0.86 25.60
CA SER A 104 0.93 -0.79 25.52
C SER A 104 0.49 0.63 25.14
N ALA A 105 -0.80 0.78 24.79
CA ALA A 105 -1.40 2.10 24.58
C ALA A 105 -1.34 2.95 25.86
N ASP A 106 -1.67 2.38 27.02
CA ASP A 106 -1.61 3.09 28.30
C ASP A 106 -0.20 3.57 28.66
N ASP A 107 0.84 2.76 28.37
CA ASP A 107 2.23 3.16 28.59
C ASP A 107 2.62 4.35 27.71
N LEU A 108 2.22 4.31 26.44
CA LEU A 108 2.43 5.41 25.50
C LEU A 108 1.72 6.66 26.01
N PHE A 109 0.45 6.56 26.38
CA PHE A 109 -0.38 7.71 26.75
C PHE A 109 0.15 8.41 27.99
N ASN A 110 0.40 7.65 29.05
CA ASN A 110 0.92 8.19 30.30
C ASN A 110 2.29 8.85 30.09
N SER A 111 3.17 8.24 29.28
CA SER A 111 4.50 8.77 29.03
C SER A 111 4.46 10.04 28.17
N VAL A 112 3.67 10.05 27.10
CA VAL A 112 3.55 11.21 26.18
C VAL A 112 3.05 12.44 26.94
N PHE A 113 2.02 12.31 27.78
CA PHE A 113 1.52 13.42 28.61
C PHE A 113 2.49 13.85 29.74
N GLN A 114 3.45 13.02 30.13
CA GLN A 114 4.51 13.42 31.07
C GLN A 114 5.70 14.10 30.39
N ILE A 115 5.95 13.76 29.12
CA ILE A 115 7.14 14.20 28.38
C ILE A 115 6.85 15.48 27.60
N LEU A 116 5.82 15.48 26.74
CA LEU A 116 5.61 16.53 25.75
C LEU A 116 5.17 17.88 26.31
N PRO A 117 4.39 17.97 27.42
CA PRO A 117 4.07 19.26 28.02
C PRO A 117 5.28 20.02 28.61
N LYS A 118 6.52 19.64 28.32
CA LYS A 118 7.72 20.37 28.73
C LYS A 118 8.24 21.20 27.57
N LEU A 119 7.82 22.47 27.54
CA LEU A 119 8.32 23.45 26.59
C LEU A 119 9.84 23.65 26.77
N GLY A 120 10.57 23.64 25.66
CA GLY A 120 11.98 23.98 25.61
C GLY A 120 12.22 25.46 25.87
N ALA A 121 13.44 25.79 26.28
CA ALA A 121 13.83 27.18 26.55
C ALA A 121 14.32 27.94 25.31
N SER A 122 14.36 27.29 24.14
CA SER A 122 14.88 27.83 22.88
C SER A 122 13.74 28.01 21.87
N ASP A 123 13.83 29.06 21.07
CA ASP A 123 13.00 29.38 19.90
C ASP A 123 13.56 28.79 18.60
N GLU A 124 14.68 28.08 18.66
CA GLU A 124 15.35 27.48 17.52
C GLU A 124 14.68 26.15 17.13
N VAL A 125 14.49 25.92 15.82
CA VAL A 125 13.84 24.71 15.27
C VAL A 125 14.78 24.04 14.26
N TYR A 126 15.69 23.19 14.74
CA TYR A 126 16.63 22.44 13.91
C TYR A 126 16.11 21.05 13.58
N LEU A 127 15.20 20.98 12.60
CA LEU A 127 14.53 19.75 12.21
C LEU A 127 15.51 18.66 11.71
N ALA A 128 16.64 19.05 11.11
CA ALA A 128 17.69 18.11 10.72
C ALA A 128 18.17 17.24 11.90
N LYS A 129 18.38 17.85 13.09
CA LYS A 129 18.78 17.12 14.31
C LYS A 129 17.70 16.16 14.78
N GLY A 130 16.43 16.56 14.68
CA GLY A 130 15.28 15.71 15.00
C GLY A 130 15.22 14.47 14.10
N LEU A 131 15.42 14.66 12.79
CA LEU A 131 15.47 13.57 11.82
C LEU A 131 16.67 12.64 12.04
N ASP A 132 17.86 13.16 12.31
CA ASP A 132 19.06 12.36 12.57
C ASP A 132 18.88 11.48 13.83
N ALA A 133 18.24 12.02 14.87
CA ALA A 133 17.87 11.25 16.06
C ALA A 133 16.83 10.17 15.74
N ALA A 134 15.84 10.46 14.89
CA ALA A 134 14.84 9.48 14.46
C ALA A 134 15.46 8.35 13.63
N GLU A 135 16.34 8.67 12.68
CA GLU A 135 17.09 7.69 11.88
C GLU A 135 17.94 6.79 12.78
N SER A 136 18.56 7.36 13.83
CA SER A 136 19.33 6.61 14.82
C SER A 136 18.45 5.64 15.62
N VAL A 137 17.25 6.06 16.05
CA VAL A 137 16.28 5.20 16.75
C VAL A 137 15.81 4.06 15.85
N LEU A 138 15.45 4.36 14.60
CA LEU A 138 15.04 3.36 13.61
C LEU A 138 16.15 2.36 13.32
N SER A 139 17.38 2.83 13.11
CA SER A 139 18.56 1.99 12.86
C SER A 139 18.88 1.08 14.04
N ALA A 140 18.84 1.62 15.27
CA ALA A 140 19.05 0.84 16.49
C ALA A 140 17.99 -0.26 16.65
N GLY A 141 16.73 0.04 16.35
CA GLY A 141 15.63 -0.93 16.44
C GLY A 141 15.60 -1.99 15.35
N ARG A 142 16.51 -1.91 14.36
CA ARG A 142 16.71 -2.91 13.29
C ARG A 142 17.99 -3.72 13.43
N LYS A 143 18.79 -3.49 14.49
CA LYS A 143 19.97 -4.30 14.80
C LYS A 143 19.60 -5.80 14.84
N ASN A 144 20.52 -6.64 14.40
CA ASN A 144 20.33 -8.11 14.29
C ASN A 144 19.19 -8.53 13.34
N ALA A 145 18.87 -7.71 12.34
CA ALA A 145 17.82 -7.97 11.36
C ALA A 145 16.41 -8.19 11.96
N THR A 146 16.16 -7.65 13.16
CA THR A 146 14.84 -7.76 13.78
C THR A 146 13.81 -6.98 12.97
N ARG A 147 12.64 -7.60 12.74
CA ARG A 147 11.48 -6.98 12.06
C ARG A 147 11.81 -6.45 10.66
N SER A 148 12.75 -7.05 9.93
CA SER A 148 13.15 -6.62 8.58
C SER A 148 11.99 -6.47 7.59
N ASN A 149 10.92 -7.23 7.78
CA ASN A 149 9.69 -7.20 6.98
C ASN A 149 8.71 -6.06 7.33
N TYR A 150 8.90 -5.37 8.47
CA TYR A 150 8.03 -4.28 8.91
C TYR A 150 8.43 -2.98 8.24
N LYS A 151 7.46 -2.12 7.92
CA LYS A 151 7.75 -0.77 7.40
C LYS A 151 7.99 0.24 8.52
N GLN A 152 8.63 1.34 8.15
CA GLN A 152 9.02 2.40 9.07
C GLN A 152 8.36 3.71 8.66
N LEU A 153 7.90 4.47 9.64
CA LEU A 153 7.30 5.79 9.46
C LEU A 153 7.93 6.77 10.45
N VAL A 154 8.25 7.97 10.00
CA VAL A 154 8.54 9.11 10.88
C VAL A 154 7.35 10.06 10.80
N LEU A 155 6.81 10.45 11.96
CA LEU A 155 5.75 11.45 12.08
C LEU A 155 6.34 12.70 12.74
N ILE A 156 6.38 13.80 11.99
CA ILE A 156 7.04 15.04 12.41
C ILE A 156 5.97 16.07 12.77
N TYR A 157 6.12 16.72 13.92
CA TYR A 157 5.39 17.93 14.30
C TYR A 157 6.40 19.07 14.37
N ALA A 158 6.19 20.13 13.58
CA ALA A 158 7.13 21.25 13.49
C ALA A 158 6.37 22.59 13.40
N SER A 159 6.79 23.59 14.19
CA SER A 159 6.23 24.95 14.12
C SER A 159 6.97 25.89 13.17
N ASP A 160 8.22 25.56 12.84
CA ASP A 160 9.08 26.35 11.96
C ASP A 160 10.01 25.43 11.14
N TYR A 161 10.70 26.02 10.16
CA TYR A 161 11.57 25.30 9.25
C TYR A 161 12.84 26.11 8.94
N ARG A 162 13.99 25.52 9.24
CA ARG A 162 15.29 26.08 8.90
C ARG A 162 15.97 25.22 7.84
N ASP A 163 16.51 25.88 6.82
CA ASP A 163 17.05 25.23 5.64
C ASP A 163 18.47 25.70 5.28
N ASP A 164 19.15 26.35 6.22
CA ASP A 164 20.48 26.90 6.04
C ASP A 164 21.59 25.94 6.47
N GLY A 165 22.52 25.69 5.55
CA GLY A 165 23.77 24.96 5.84
C GLY A 165 23.54 23.55 6.37
N GLU A 166 24.11 23.25 7.54
CA GLU A 166 24.04 21.93 8.19
C GLU A 166 22.65 21.65 8.81
N GLU A 167 21.78 22.66 8.92
CA GLU A 167 20.46 22.52 9.53
C GLU A 167 19.35 22.22 8.52
N ASP A 168 19.69 22.11 7.22
CA ASP A 168 18.75 21.68 6.17
C ASP A 168 18.34 20.21 6.36
N PRO A 169 17.04 19.90 6.59
CA PRO A 169 16.58 18.54 6.82
C PRO A 169 16.41 17.72 5.52
N ARG A 170 16.45 18.34 4.33
CA ARG A 170 16.20 17.66 3.05
C ARG A 170 17.16 16.49 2.79
N PRO A 171 18.49 16.61 2.98
CA PRO A 171 19.42 15.51 2.71
C PRO A 171 19.14 14.27 3.58
N THR A 172 18.80 14.45 4.86
CA THR A 172 18.43 13.34 5.74
C THR A 172 17.06 12.77 5.36
N ALA A 173 16.06 13.61 5.10
CA ALA A 173 14.74 13.15 4.67
C ALA A 173 14.80 12.32 3.37
N GLU A 174 15.54 12.77 2.36
CA GLU A 174 15.69 12.03 1.10
C GLU A 174 16.42 10.69 1.28
N ARG A 175 17.45 10.65 2.14
CA ARG A 175 18.14 9.40 2.48
C ARG A 175 17.21 8.40 3.18
N MET A 176 16.40 8.87 4.13
CA MET A 176 15.43 8.03 4.85
C MET A 176 14.35 7.49 3.88
N LYS A 177 13.78 8.36 3.03
CA LYS A 177 12.81 7.95 1.99
C LYS A 177 13.40 6.93 1.03
N SER A 178 14.63 7.15 0.56
CA SER A 178 15.36 6.20 -0.30
C SER A 178 15.63 4.85 0.37
N SER A 179 15.71 4.82 1.70
CA SER A 179 15.88 3.60 2.50
C SER A 179 14.55 2.90 2.83
N GLY A 180 13.42 3.39 2.30
CA GLY A 180 12.09 2.81 2.48
C GLY A 180 11.35 3.30 3.73
N VAL A 181 11.81 4.37 4.37
CA VAL A 181 11.10 5.02 5.49
C VAL A 181 10.11 6.03 4.92
N SER A 182 8.84 5.92 5.32
CA SER A 182 7.87 6.98 5.03
C SER A 182 8.04 8.14 6.00
N ILE A 183 7.78 9.36 5.55
CA ILE A 183 7.79 10.57 6.38
C ILE A 183 6.43 11.24 6.26
N ALA A 184 5.76 11.43 7.39
CA ALA A 184 4.58 12.26 7.52
C ALA A 184 4.94 13.52 8.30
N THR A 185 4.44 14.67 7.87
CA THR A 185 4.69 15.95 8.52
C THR A 185 3.38 16.58 8.93
N VAL A 186 3.38 17.25 10.08
CA VAL A 186 2.32 18.13 10.55
C VAL A 186 2.97 19.48 10.77
N ALA A 187 2.69 20.42 9.87
CA ALA A 187 3.04 21.80 10.07
C ALA A 187 2.10 22.38 11.14
N PHE A 188 2.67 22.80 12.26
CA PHE A 188 1.94 23.43 13.35
C PHE A 188 1.90 24.93 13.10
N ASP A 189 0.96 25.36 12.27
CA ASP A 189 0.81 26.76 11.92
C ASP A 189 0.17 27.54 13.08
N GLN A 190 0.95 28.47 13.64
CA GLN A 190 0.46 29.45 14.62
C GLN A 190 0.50 30.88 14.09
N THR A 191 1.12 31.09 12.94
CA THR A 191 1.48 32.43 12.44
C THR A 191 0.83 32.77 11.10
N GLY A 192 0.17 31.81 10.45
CA GLY A 192 -0.38 31.91 9.10
C GLY A 192 0.73 31.90 8.03
N ASN A 193 1.90 31.32 8.33
CA ASN A 193 3.05 31.37 7.43
C ASN A 193 3.01 30.22 6.43
N GLU A 194 2.31 30.43 5.32
CA GLU A 194 2.21 29.47 4.21
C GLU A 194 3.58 29.00 3.69
N GLY A 195 4.62 29.84 3.78
CA GLY A 195 5.98 29.50 3.38
C GLY A 195 6.59 28.40 4.24
N VAL A 196 6.40 28.48 5.56
CA VAL A 196 6.85 27.46 6.52
C VAL A 196 6.07 26.16 6.35
N VAL A 197 4.74 26.24 6.21
CA VAL A 197 3.89 25.06 5.97
C VAL A 197 4.35 24.31 4.72
N LYS A 198 4.62 25.05 3.63
CA LYS A 198 5.12 24.46 2.39
C LYS A 198 6.50 23.81 2.60
N ALA A 199 7.43 24.51 3.24
CA ALA A 199 8.79 24.02 3.45
C ALA A 199 8.83 22.74 4.31
N ILE A 200 8.03 22.68 5.37
CA ILE A 200 7.83 21.45 6.17
C ILE A 200 7.27 20.33 5.27
N GLY A 201 6.30 20.64 4.42
CA GLY A 201 5.70 19.66 3.51
C GLY A 201 6.66 19.09 2.45
N GLU A 202 7.74 19.80 2.09
CA GLU A 202 8.70 19.35 1.07
C GLU A 202 9.45 18.08 1.45
N ILE A 203 9.69 17.86 2.75
CA ILE A 203 10.39 16.65 3.22
C ILE A 203 9.46 15.44 3.38
N ALA A 204 8.14 15.64 3.35
CA ALA A 204 7.18 14.56 3.50
C ALA A 204 7.25 13.54 2.34
N SER A 205 6.74 12.34 2.60
CA SER A 205 6.40 11.40 1.53
C SER A 205 5.18 11.92 0.74
N PRO A 206 5.04 11.57 -0.55
CA PRO A 206 3.94 12.07 -1.37
C PRO A 206 2.56 11.88 -0.72
N GLY A 207 1.87 13.00 -0.48
CA GLY A 207 0.53 13.04 0.12
C GLY A 207 0.48 12.85 1.63
N PHE A 208 1.61 12.96 2.34
CA PHE A 208 1.71 12.87 3.81
C PHE A 208 2.11 14.21 4.46
N ASN A 209 1.80 15.33 3.80
CA ASN A 209 1.99 16.67 4.32
C ASN A 209 0.67 17.21 4.88
N PHE A 210 0.59 17.32 6.19
CA PHE A 210 -0.59 17.72 6.94
C PHE A 210 -0.34 19.02 7.71
N THR A 211 -1.41 19.60 8.23
CA THR A 211 -1.38 20.78 9.11
C THR A 211 -2.21 20.54 10.37
N ASN A 212 -1.92 21.26 11.44
CA ASN A 212 -2.77 21.27 12.63
C ASN A 212 -4.18 21.85 12.39
N GLU A 213 -4.39 22.55 11.27
CA GLU A 213 -5.69 23.11 10.88
C GLU A 213 -6.58 22.09 10.15
N ASP A 214 -6.03 20.92 9.78
CA ASP A 214 -6.76 19.88 9.06
C ASP A 214 -7.88 19.32 9.94
N ALA A 215 -9.13 19.38 9.44
CA ALA A 215 -10.32 19.02 10.20
C ALA A 215 -10.33 17.56 10.70
N ASP A 216 -9.63 16.67 9.99
CA ASP A 216 -9.57 15.23 10.25
C ASP A 216 -8.12 14.71 10.39
N LEU A 217 -7.19 15.56 10.85
CA LEU A 217 -5.74 15.26 10.95
C LEU A 217 -5.42 13.86 11.49
N VAL A 218 -6.09 13.44 12.57
CA VAL A 218 -5.90 12.12 13.18
C VAL A 218 -6.17 10.99 12.16
N ARG A 219 -7.26 11.09 11.40
CA ARG A 219 -7.62 10.09 10.39
C ARG A 219 -6.67 10.12 9.20
N GLU A 220 -6.16 11.29 8.84
CA GLU A 220 -5.18 11.44 7.76
C GLU A 220 -3.85 10.79 8.12
N ILE A 221 -3.36 10.98 9.35
CA ILE A 221 -2.16 10.32 9.85
C ILE A 221 -2.38 8.81 9.96
N GLN A 222 -3.53 8.35 10.47
CA GLN A 222 -3.89 6.92 10.46
C GLN A 222 -3.93 6.36 9.02
N GLY A 223 -4.44 7.15 8.07
CA GLY A 223 -4.41 6.83 6.65
C GLY A 223 -2.99 6.72 6.09
N ALA A 224 -2.08 7.61 6.50
CA ALA A 224 -0.66 7.52 6.15
C ALA A 224 -0.02 6.24 6.70
N MET A 225 -0.30 5.88 7.96
CA MET A 225 0.15 4.62 8.57
C MET A 225 -0.35 3.41 7.76
N ILE A 226 -1.65 3.38 7.41
CA ILE A 226 -2.23 2.31 6.57
C ILE A 226 -1.55 2.24 5.19
N LYS A 227 -1.33 3.39 4.54
CA LYS A 227 -0.68 3.47 3.22
C LYS A 227 0.80 3.04 3.25
N THR A 228 1.52 3.33 4.34
CA THR A 228 2.89 2.83 4.58
C THR A 228 2.87 1.32 4.80
N ASN A 229 1.87 0.82 5.51
CA ASN A 229 1.68 -0.59 5.79
C ASN A 229 1.25 -1.42 4.57
N CYS A 230 0.75 -0.79 3.50
CA CYS A 230 0.41 -1.44 2.24
C CYS A 230 1.59 -1.41 1.25
N PHE A 231 2.24 -2.56 1.04
CA PHE A 231 3.44 -2.66 0.22
C PHE A 231 3.64 -4.02 -0.46
N CYS A 232 4.45 -4.02 -1.50
CA CYS A 232 4.94 -5.23 -2.16
C CYS A 232 6.33 -5.62 -1.69
N SER A 233 6.62 -6.93 -1.76
CA SER A 233 7.96 -7.46 -1.58
C SER A 233 8.90 -6.97 -2.68
N SER A 234 10.22 -7.11 -2.46
CA SER A 234 11.22 -6.76 -3.48
C SER A 234 10.96 -7.49 -4.79
N LEU A 235 11.19 -6.80 -5.92
CA LEU A 235 10.92 -7.27 -7.30
C LEU A 235 9.43 -7.48 -7.65
N TRP A 236 8.51 -7.06 -6.77
CA TRP A 236 7.09 -6.98 -7.07
C TRP A 236 6.67 -5.52 -7.15
N HIS A 237 5.82 -5.21 -8.12
CA HIS A 237 5.33 -3.87 -8.39
C HIS A 237 3.95 -3.69 -7.79
N GLN A 238 3.77 -2.64 -6.99
CA GLN A 238 2.48 -2.29 -6.43
C GLN A 238 1.54 -1.83 -7.55
N TYR A 239 0.39 -2.48 -7.68
CA TYR A 239 -0.66 -1.96 -8.56
C TYR A 239 -1.23 -0.68 -7.96
N ARG A 240 -1.32 0.36 -8.79
CA ARG A 240 -1.78 1.69 -8.40
C ARG A 240 -2.76 2.23 -9.43
N LYS A 241 -3.56 3.21 -9.02
CA LYS A 241 -4.48 3.92 -9.90
C LYS A 241 -3.76 4.55 -11.09
N GLU A 242 -2.57 5.10 -10.87
CA GLU A 242 -1.76 5.74 -11.91
C GLU A 242 -0.35 5.12 -11.95
N PHE A 243 0.06 4.68 -13.14
CA PHE A 243 1.37 4.09 -13.36
C PHE A 243 2.47 5.14 -13.21
N GLY A 244 3.52 4.85 -12.43
CA GLY A 244 4.67 5.73 -12.23
C GLY A 244 4.43 6.92 -11.30
N VAL A 245 3.25 7.05 -10.70
CA VAL A 245 2.92 8.14 -9.76
C VAL A 245 2.89 7.58 -8.33
N ASP A 246 3.96 7.82 -7.56
CA ASP A 246 4.14 7.23 -6.23
C ASP A 246 3.08 7.64 -5.19
N GLY A 247 2.51 8.84 -5.32
CA GLY A 247 1.42 9.33 -4.46
C GLY A 247 0.03 8.80 -4.84
N SER A 248 -0.10 8.12 -5.98
CA SER A 248 -1.41 7.64 -6.44
C SER A 248 -1.92 6.47 -5.57
N PRO A 249 -3.26 6.33 -5.41
CA PRO A 249 -3.86 5.27 -4.59
C PRO A 249 -3.31 3.87 -4.94
N LYS A 250 -2.91 3.14 -3.91
CA LYS A 250 -2.45 1.74 -4.01
C LYS A 250 -3.65 0.80 -3.93
N TYR A 251 -3.61 -0.25 -4.73
CA TYR A 251 -4.44 -1.43 -4.54
C TYR A 251 -3.70 -2.45 -3.70
N GLY A 252 -4.44 -3.35 -3.06
CA GLY A 252 -3.92 -4.45 -2.25
C GLY A 252 -3.33 -5.60 -3.07
N VAL A 253 -2.66 -5.27 -4.18
CA VAL A 253 -2.25 -6.16 -5.27
C VAL A 253 -0.81 -5.86 -5.71
N CYS A 254 -0.02 -6.92 -5.86
CA CYS A 254 1.36 -6.90 -6.30
C CYS A 254 1.54 -7.70 -7.58
N LEU A 255 2.27 -7.14 -8.54
CA LEU A 255 2.46 -7.69 -9.87
C LEU A 255 3.93 -7.98 -10.13
N LYS A 256 4.23 -9.07 -10.83
CA LYS A 256 5.61 -9.41 -11.21
C LYS A 256 5.68 -9.94 -12.64
N PRO A 257 6.26 -9.17 -13.57
CA PRO A 257 6.66 -9.68 -14.87
C PRO A 257 7.68 -10.81 -14.70
N VAL A 258 7.50 -11.88 -15.46
CA VAL A 258 8.40 -13.02 -15.48
C VAL A 258 8.91 -13.22 -16.90
N ALA A 259 10.20 -12.95 -17.09
CA ALA A 259 10.86 -13.03 -18.39
C ALA A 259 11.10 -14.45 -18.91
N LEU A 260 10.81 -15.49 -18.10
CA LEU A 260 10.89 -16.88 -18.54
C LEU A 260 9.72 -17.21 -19.45
N THR A 261 9.99 -17.87 -20.57
CA THR A 261 8.93 -18.36 -21.46
C THR A 261 8.42 -19.72 -20.98
N ALA A 262 7.11 -19.85 -20.90
CA ALA A 262 6.43 -21.09 -20.54
C ALA A 262 5.06 -21.14 -21.22
N ALA A 263 4.55 -22.35 -21.47
CA ALA A 263 3.14 -22.47 -21.81
C ALA A 263 2.27 -22.01 -20.62
N TRP A 264 1.02 -21.67 -20.88
CA TRP A 264 0.13 -21.10 -19.87
C TRP A 264 -0.02 -21.98 -18.62
N ALA A 265 -0.17 -23.30 -18.79
CA ALA A 265 -0.30 -24.24 -17.68
C ALA A 265 0.95 -24.28 -16.77
N PRO A 266 2.18 -24.43 -17.28
CA PRO A 266 3.38 -24.29 -16.46
C PRO A 266 3.63 -22.87 -15.94
N ALA A 267 3.24 -21.81 -16.65
CA ALA A 267 3.32 -20.43 -16.15
C ALA A 267 2.46 -20.22 -14.89
N LYS A 268 1.22 -20.75 -14.91
CA LYS A 268 0.33 -20.81 -13.74
C LYS A 268 1.02 -21.46 -12.54
N LEU A 269 1.61 -22.65 -12.74
CA LEU A 269 2.34 -23.35 -11.68
C LEU A 269 3.59 -22.56 -11.24
N GLY A 270 4.24 -21.86 -12.17
CA GLY A 270 5.37 -20.97 -11.89
C GLY A 270 5.02 -19.87 -10.89
N CYS A 271 3.89 -19.18 -11.08
CA CYS A 271 3.41 -18.16 -10.13
C CYS A 271 3.11 -18.75 -8.74
N GLN A 272 2.48 -19.93 -8.70
CA GLN A 272 2.13 -20.63 -7.45
C GLN A 272 3.35 -21.16 -6.69
N ASN A 273 4.39 -21.57 -7.43
CA ASN A 273 5.65 -22.03 -6.84
C ASN A 273 6.51 -20.86 -6.35
N MET A 274 6.36 -19.67 -6.95
CA MET A 274 7.07 -18.46 -6.51
C MET A 274 6.55 -17.96 -5.17
N ILE A 275 5.23 -17.87 -5.02
CA ILE A 275 4.53 -17.61 -3.76
C ILE A 275 3.29 -18.48 -3.74
N LYS A 276 3.04 -19.21 -2.65
CA LYS A 276 1.95 -20.20 -2.55
C LYS A 276 0.55 -19.61 -2.87
N SER A 277 0.32 -18.35 -2.54
CA SER A 277 -0.91 -17.60 -2.85
C SER A 277 -0.87 -16.89 -4.20
N GLY A 278 0.23 -17.01 -4.95
CA GLY A 278 0.42 -16.39 -6.26
C GLY A 278 -0.36 -17.09 -7.37
N TYR A 279 -0.80 -16.31 -8.35
CA TYR A 279 -1.53 -16.75 -9.53
C TYR A 279 -1.11 -15.88 -10.72
N MET A 280 -1.58 -16.19 -11.94
CA MET A 280 -1.33 -15.32 -13.09
C MET A 280 -2.26 -14.11 -13.05
N VAL A 281 -1.75 -12.95 -13.50
CA VAL A 281 -2.40 -11.65 -13.39
C VAL A 281 -3.86 -11.64 -13.88
N THR A 282 -4.72 -10.93 -13.16
CA THR A 282 -6.07 -10.63 -13.61
C THR A 282 -6.14 -9.22 -14.19
N GLU A 283 -7.04 -9.01 -15.15
CA GLU A 283 -7.31 -7.68 -15.72
C GLU A 283 -8.81 -7.43 -15.68
N PHE A 284 -9.34 -7.17 -14.47
CA PHE A 284 -10.78 -7.02 -14.25
C PHE A 284 -11.38 -5.77 -14.93
N ASP A 285 -10.54 -4.80 -15.26
CA ASP A 285 -10.90 -3.61 -16.00
C ASP A 285 -9.76 -3.14 -16.91
N LYS A 286 -10.06 -2.16 -17.75
CA LYS A 286 -9.09 -1.53 -18.65
C LYS A 286 -7.94 -0.84 -17.89
N GLN A 287 -8.16 -0.33 -16.68
CA GLN A 287 -7.12 0.36 -15.91
C GLN A 287 -5.99 -0.61 -15.55
N LYS A 288 -6.33 -1.80 -15.04
CA LYS A 288 -5.34 -2.81 -14.69
C LYS A 288 -4.65 -3.37 -15.94
N HIS A 289 -5.39 -3.61 -17.02
CA HIS A 289 -4.81 -3.99 -18.31
C HIS A 289 -3.76 -2.97 -18.78
N ASP A 290 -4.10 -1.68 -18.83
CA ASP A 290 -3.18 -0.62 -19.26
C ASP A 290 -1.98 -0.50 -18.30
N PHE A 291 -2.18 -0.72 -16.99
CA PHE A 291 -1.11 -0.71 -16.01
C PHE A 291 -0.13 -1.88 -16.22
N VAL A 292 -0.64 -3.10 -16.40
CA VAL A 292 0.17 -4.30 -16.66
C VAL A 292 0.94 -4.12 -17.96
N PHE A 293 0.31 -3.59 -19.01
CA PHE A 293 1.00 -3.32 -20.25
C PHE A 293 2.12 -2.30 -20.10
N LYS A 294 1.90 -1.17 -19.42
CA LYS A 294 2.96 -0.19 -19.11
C LYS A 294 4.11 -0.79 -18.30
N LEU A 295 3.79 -1.71 -17.39
CA LEU A 295 4.81 -2.44 -16.63
C LEU A 295 5.68 -3.29 -17.55
N ILE A 296 5.08 -3.99 -18.51
CA ILE A 296 5.78 -4.77 -19.53
C ILE A 296 6.60 -3.89 -20.48
N GLN A 297 6.06 -2.75 -20.93
CA GLN A 297 6.78 -1.83 -21.82
C GLN A 297 8.06 -1.27 -21.20
N ASN A 298 8.07 -1.09 -19.88
CA ASN A 298 9.23 -0.60 -19.13
C ASN A 298 10.21 -1.70 -18.70
N ASP A 299 9.94 -2.97 -19.02
CA ASP A 299 10.83 -4.10 -18.77
C ASP A 299 11.51 -4.53 -20.07
N THR A 300 12.82 -4.26 -20.19
CA THR A 300 13.62 -4.59 -21.37
C THR A 300 13.70 -6.08 -21.66
N SER A 301 13.30 -6.93 -20.70
CA SER A 301 13.21 -8.37 -20.88
C SER A 301 12.03 -8.78 -21.77
N PHE A 302 11.09 -7.88 -22.05
CA PHE A 302 9.90 -8.09 -22.90
C PHE A 302 10.01 -7.27 -24.20
N PRO A 303 10.53 -7.85 -25.29
CA PRO A 303 10.68 -7.14 -26.56
C PRO A 303 9.37 -7.05 -27.34
N GLU A 304 9.31 -6.08 -28.27
CA GLU A 304 8.27 -6.02 -29.30
C GLU A 304 8.41 -7.16 -30.34
N PRO A 305 7.30 -7.66 -30.92
CA PRO A 305 5.92 -7.34 -30.55
C PRO A 305 5.56 -7.90 -29.17
N TYR A 306 4.88 -7.11 -28.35
CA TYR A 306 4.60 -7.49 -26.97
C TYR A 306 3.65 -8.68 -26.90
N VAL A 307 4.08 -9.74 -26.21
CA VAL A 307 3.29 -10.96 -25.97
C VAL A 307 3.57 -11.54 -24.59
N TYR A 308 2.52 -11.86 -23.83
CA TYR A 308 2.64 -12.48 -22.51
C TYR A 308 1.33 -13.11 -22.02
N HIS A 309 1.42 -14.25 -21.32
CA HIS A 309 0.27 -14.92 -20.71
C HIS A 309 -0.31 -14.13 -19.54
N ILE A 310 -1.64 -14.20 -19.43
CA ILE A 310 -2.44 -13.64 -18.33
C ILE A 310 -3.29 -14.73 -17.67
N GLY A 311 -3.90 -14.42 -16.53
CA GLY A 311 -4.69 -15.36 -15.74
C GLY A 311 -6.08 -15.70 -16.29
N LEU A 312 -6.41 -15.38 -17.54
CA LEU A 312 -7.72 -15.70 -18.12
C LEU A 312 -7.69 -17.07 -18.82
N SER A 313 -8.72 -17.89 -18.60
CA SER A 313 -8.84 -19.20 -19.26
C SER A 313 -10.30 -19.62 -19.45
N TYR A 314 -10.57 -20.36 -20.52
CA TYR A 314 -11.86 -20.98 -20.82
C TYR A 314 -12.01 -22.29 -20.06
N VAL A 315 -13.00 -22.37 -19.19
CA VAL A 315 -13.31 -23.55 -18.37
C VAL A 315 -14.81 -23.59 -18.11
N ASN A 316 -15.42 -24.78 -18.11
CA ASN A 316 -16.85 -24.97 -17.80
C ASN A 316 -17.82 -24.07 -18.60
N GLY A 317 -17.52 -23.82 -19.88
CA GLY A 317 -18.42 -23.07 -20.77
C GLY A 317 -18.22 -21.55 -20.79
N GLY A 318 -17.26 -21.00 -20.03
CA GLY A 318 -17.00 -19.56 -19.99
C GLY A 318 -15.53 -19.22 -19.75
N TYR A 319 -15.19 -17.94 -19.88
CA TYR A 319 -13.88 -17.41 -19.52
C TYR A 319 -13.87 -16.98 -18.05
N PHE A 320 -12.85 -17.42 -17.32
CA PHE A 320 -12.67 -17.13 -15.92
C PHE A 320 -11.23 -16.74 -15.59
N TRP A 321 -11.11 -15.76 -14.72
CA TRP A 321 -9.87 -15.29 -14.12
C TRP A 321 -9.40 -16.28 -13.06
N GLN A 322 -8.11 -16.63 -13.11
CA GLN A 322 -7.42 -17.38 -12.08
C GLN A 322 -7.49 -16.63 -10.74
N GLN A 323 -7.43 -17.41 -9.67
CA GLN A 323 -7.40 -16.95 -8.29
C GLN A 323 -6.38 -17.81 -7.52
N PRO A 324 -5.99 -17.45 -6.29
CA PRO A 324 -5.15 -18.29 -5.46
C PRO A 324 -5.71 -19.71 -5.33
N VAL A 325 -4.83 -20.70 -5.17
CA VAL A 325 -5.25 -22.10 -5.04
C VAL A 325 -6.30 -22.25 -3.93
N GLY A 326 -7.40 -22.93 -4.24
CA GLY A 326 -8.52 -23.15 -3.32
C GLY A 326 -9.62 -22.07 -3.36
N HIS A 327 -9.42 -20.99 -4.11
CA HIS A 327 -10.45 -19.96 -4.32
C HIS A 327 -11.25 -20.24 -5.59
N ALA A 328 -12.52 -19.82 -5.61
CA ALA A 328 -13.38 -19.91 -6.78
C ALA A 328 -12.87 -19.00 -7.89
N LEU A 329 -12.94 -19.46 -9.14
CA LEU A 329 -12.57 -18.63 -10.29
C LEU A 329 -13.58 -17.49 -10.47
N VAL A 330 -13.11 -16.34 -10.96
CA VAL A 330 -13.95 -15.15 -11.17
C VAL A 330 -14.38 -15.07 -12.63
N PRO A 331 -15.68 -14.99 -12.96
CA PRO A 331 -16.14 -14.91 -14.35
C PRO A 331 -15.69 -13.61 -15.02
N LEU A 332 -15.46 -13.68 -16.33
CA LEU A 332 -15.18 -12.51 -17.16
C LEU A 332 -16.42 -11.59 -17.23
N ASN A 333 -16.21 -10.30 -16.99
CA ASN A 333 -17.23 -9.23 -17.01
C ASN A 333 -17.09 -8.28 -18.20
N ASP A 334 -15.86 -8.02 -18.65
CA ASP A 334 -15.51 -7.11 -19.74
C ASP A 334 -14.61 -7.81 -20.78
N SER A 335 -14.43 -7.20 -21.94
CA SER A 335 -13.75 -7.79 -23.09
C SER A 335 -12.73 -6.84 -23.69
N LEU A 336 -11.45 -7.19 -23.59
CA LEU A 336 -10.34 -6.52 -24.28
C LEU A 336 -9.74 -7.40 -25.39
N TRP A 337 -10.57 -8.23 -26.04
CA TRP A 337 -10.14 -9.10 -27.14
C TRP A 337 -9.65 -8.30 -28.35
N ASN A 338 -8.57 -8.78 -28.96
CA ASN A 338 -8.18 -8.32 -30.29
C ASN A 338 -9.26 -8.70 -31.33
N PRO A 339 -9.38 -7.93 -32.43
CA PRO A 339 -10.30 -8.27 -33.51
C PRO A 339 -10.12 -9.72 -34.00
N GLY A 340 -11.23 -10.47 -34.08
CA GLY A 340 -11.22 -11.88 -34.50
C GLY A 340 -10.98 -12.89 -33.37
N PHE A 341 -10.87 -12.43 -32.12
CA PHE A 341 -10.76 -13.28 -30.93
C PHE A 341 -11.98 -13.12 -30.00
N PRO A 342 -12.30 -14.15 -29.20
CA PRO A 342 -11.67 -15.47 -29.16
C PRO A 342 -12.02 -16.33 -30.39
N GLN A 343 -11.05 -17.11 -30.85
CA GLN A 343 -11.25 -18.10 -31.91
C GLN A 343 -11.88 -19.36 -31.34
N GLN A 344 -12.89 -19.91 -32.01
CA GLN A 344 -13.50 -21.18 -31.61
C GLN A 344 -12.49 -22.32 -31.76
N SER A 345 -12.07 -22.90 -30.64
CA SER A 345 -11.16 -24.04 -30.61
C SER A 345 -11.30 -24.78 -29.28
N SER A 346 -11.29 -26.11 -29.33
CA SER A 346 -11.30 -26.97 -28.14
C SER A 346 -9.95 -27.01 -27.43
N SER A 347 -8.86 -26.60 -28.09
CA SER A 347 -7.51 -26.59 -27.52
C SER A 347 -7.08 -25.20 -27.03
N ASN A 348 -7.66 -24.13 -27.58
CA ASN A 348 -7.24 -22.76 -27.27
C ASN A 348 -8.02 -22.20 -26.10
N THR A 349 -7.75 -22.75 -24.92
CA THR A 349 -8.44 -22.41 -23.68
C THR A 349 -7.68 -21.43 -22.80
N ALA A 350 -6.42 -21.12 -23.08
CA ALA A 350 -5.63 -20.12 -22.35
C ALA A 350 -5.72 -18.76 -23.04
N VAL A 351 -5.30 -17.69 -22.36
CA VAL A 351 -5.28 -16.34 -22.92
C VAL A 351 -3.95 -15.65 -22.65
N LEU A 352 -3.49 -14.89 -23.64
CA LEU A 352 -2.36 -13.98 -23.55
C LEU A 352 -2.76 -12.59 -24.03
N ASN A 353 -1.99 -11.58 -23.62
CA ASN A 353 -1.96 -10.27 -24.27
C ASN A 353 -1.04 -10.35 -25.48
N GLN A 354 -1.49 -9.78 -26.61
CA GLN A 354 -0.75 -9.73 -27.87
C GLN A 354 -0.88 -8.36 -28.53
N GLN A 355 0.25 -7.81 -28.95
CA GLN A 355 0.30 -6.68 -29.87
C GLN A 355 -0.04 -7.21 -31.27
N ALA A 356 -1.25 -6.89 -31.76
CA ALA A 356 -1.75 -7.40 -33.03
C ALA A 356 -1.26 -6.59 -34.25
N ILE A 357 -1.01 -5.29 -34.06
CA ILE A 357 -0.61 -4.37 -35.12
C ILE A 357 0.79 -3.87 -34.79
N ALA A 358 1.77 -4.22 -35.64
CA ALA A 358 3.19 -3.90 -35.40
C ALA A 358 3.48 -2.40 -35.32
N THR A 359 2.62 -1.55 -35.91
CA THR A 359 2.76 -0.09 -35.89
C THR A 359 2.01 0.60 -34.75
N GLU A 360 1.19 -0.15 -34.00
CA GLU A 360 0.42 0.39 -32.87
C GLU A 360 0.95 -0.21 -31.56
N ILE A 361 1.29 0.67 -30.62
CA ILE A 361 1.79 0.26 -29.31
C ILE A 361 0.59 0.03 -28.39
N SER A 362 -0.10 -1.08 -28.62
CA SER A 362 -1.21 -1.57 -27.78
C SER A 362 -1.25 -3.09 -27.78
N VAL A 363 -1.88 -3.67 -26.77
CA VAL A 363 -2.11 -5.12 -26.68
C VAL A 363 -3.59 -5.40 -26.48
N GLY A 364 -4.02 -6.58 -26.90
CA GLY A 364 -5.34 -7.10 -26.63
C GLY A 364 -5.30 -8.61 -26.45
N TRP A 365 -6.37 -9.18 -25.93
CA TRP A 365 -6.42 -10.60 -25.61
C TRP A 365 -6.50 -11.48 -26.86
N GLN A 366 -5.82 -12.62 -26.82
CA GLN A 366 -5.94 -13.70 -27.80
C GLN A 366 -5.94 -15.06 -27.09
N ASN A 367 -6.85 -15.96 -27.49
CA ASN A 367 -6.89 -17.30 -26.92
C ASN A 367 -5.91 -18.24 -27.61
N THR A 368 -5.22 -19.05 -26.82
CA THR A 368 -4.07 -19.85 -27.25
C THR A 368 -4.07 -21.23 -26.59
N ASN A 369 -3.27 -22.15 -27.11
CA ASN A 369 -3.13 -23.49 -26.56
C ASN A 369 -2.35 -23.44 -25.23
N GLN A 370 -2.99 -23.92 -24.16
CA GLN A 370 -2.45 -23.82 -22.81
C GLN A 370 -1.18 -24.66 -22.56
N TYR A 371 -0.84 -25.61 -23.44
CA TYR A 371 0.26 -26.56 -23.27
C TYR A 371 1.40 -26.38 -24.27
N THR A 372 1.18 -25.69 -25.40
CA THR A 372 2.14 -25.70 -26.52
C THR A 372 2.67 -24.35 -26.94
N VAL A 373 2.14 -23.23 -26.40
CA VAL A 373 2.58 -21.87 -26.79
C VAL A 373 3.41 -21.25 -25.67
N PRO A 374 4.75 -21.29 -25.76
CA PRO A 374 5.64 -20.78 -24.74
C PRO A 374 5.79 -19.27 -24.85
N GLU A 375 5.33 -18.53 -23.84
CA GLU A 375 5.49 -17.07 -23.77
C GLU A 375 5.83 -16.62 -22.36
N ARG A 376 6.29 -15.38 -22.24
CA ARG A 376 6.49 -14.74 -20.93
C ARG A 376 5.14 -14.56 -20.24
N TYR A 377 5.15 -14.22 -18.95
CA TYR A 377 3.91 -14.13 -18.18
C TYR A 377 4.02 -13.13 -17.03
N VAL A 378 2.87 -12.75 -16.47
CA VAL A 378 2.81 -11.86 -15.31
C VAL A 378 2.13 -12.59 -14.16
N CYS A 379 2.79 -12.60 -13.01
CA CYS A 379 2.24 -13.12 -11.77
C CYS A 379 1.63 -12.02 -10.92
N GLU A 380 0.69 -12.42 -10.07
CA GLU A 380 -0.04 -11.58 -9.14
C GLU A 380 -0.13 -12.24 -7.77
N VAL A 381 -0.06 -11.41 -6.73
CA VAL A 381 -0.27 -11.79 -5.33
C VAL A 381 -0.89 -10.63 -4.55
N ALA A 382 -1.56 -10.91 -3.44
CA ALA A 382 -1.98 -9.87 -2.50
C ALA A 382 -0.77 -9.12 -1.92
N SER A 383 -0.90 -7.80 -1.75
CA SER A 383 0.13 -7.01 -1.05
C SER A 383 0.14 -7.29 0.44
N CYS A 384 1.29 -7.03 1.06
CA CYS A 384 1.42 -6.99 2.51
C CYS A 384 0.64 -5.79 3.04
N ASP A 385 -0.23 -5.99 4.04
CA ASP A 385 -1.01 -4.94 4.69
C ASP A 385 -1.64 -5.42 6.00
N THR A 386 -2.72 -4.78 6.46
CA THR A 386 -3.38 -5.13 7.72
C THR A 386 -4.20 -6.41 7.63
N ASP A 387 -4.58 -6.90 6.44
CA ASP A 387 -5.24 -8.19 6.29
C ASP A 387 -4.23 -9.29 5.96
N THR A 388 -3.15 -8.96 5.25
CA THR A 388 -2.15 -9.91 4.75
C THR A 388 -0.78 -9.67 5.40
N TYR A 389 -0.42 -10.53 6.35
CA TYR A 389 0.93 -10.56 6.93
C TYR A 389 1.90 -11.27 5.96
N CYS A 390 3.08 -10.68 5.80
CA CYS A 390 4.21 -11.16 4.98
C CYS A 390 5.45 -11.34 5.85
N GLU A 391 6.15 -12.46 5.71
CA GLU A 391 7.38 -12.77 6.45
C GLU A 391 8.65 -12.24 5.81
#